data_AF-A0A1G0E2Q1-F1
#
_entry.id   AF-A0A1G0E2Q1-F1
#
_cell.length_a   1.000
_cell.length_b   1.000
_cell.length_c   1.000
_cell.angle_alpha   90.00
_cell.angle_beta   90.00
_cell.angle_gamma   90.00
#
_symmetry.space_group_name_H-M   'P 1'
#
loop_
_entity.id
_entity.type
_entity.pdbx_description
1 polymer ?
#
loop_
_entity_poly.entity_id
_entity_poly.type
_entity_poly.pdbx_seq_one_letter_code
_entity_poly.pdbx_strand_id
1 'polypeptide(L)'
;MPDFSTVTITTFLTIFILSVIVWLFRSYISSWINYSIKHKYDKELEELRAIIRKGEEERKSISQAVMTAFSVVDSAVKTYRLNAINKLWNIFLDIKKLSSYVTKLALLDEDFLPKNLNDNPKLKLFIDTLFIELPELKNNSLSDKYSDGEATRLWVSPIAWSLYLAYIVIVSYVITQITMLKFGIYDKKLLTEGKILKILKVVMPEITSVNNKKLPLYLEKLEFKLIDELQRQILNHESDQESINRAKIAISLYQDFLRDDEKQKTNGMIEDLKKQ
;
A
#
# COMPACT_ATOMS: atom_id res chain seq x y z
N MET A 1 9.11 29.32 106.80
CA MET A 1 9.60 29.97 105.57
C MET A 1 10.91 29.28 105.21
N PRO A 2 11.02 28.62 104.05
CA PRO A 2 12.30 28.03 103.63
C PRO A 2 13.29 29.13 103.22
N ASP A 3 14.53 29.02 103.69
CA ASP A 3 15.61 29.97 103.41
C ASP A 3 15.99 29.99 101.92
N PHE A 4 16.00 31.19 101.34
CA PHE A 4 16.24 31.45 99.92
C PHE A 4 17.61 30.91 99.42
N SER A 5 18.58 30.71 100.32
CA SER A 5 19.92 30.20 100.02
C SER A 5 19.98 28.67 99.82
N THR A 6 19.06 27.92 100.41
CA THR A 6 19.04 26.44 100.28
C THR A 6 18.41 25.99 98.97
N VAL A 7 17.49 26.79 98.42
CA VAL A 7 16.81 26.53 97.14
C VAL A 7 17.74 26.83 95.95
N THR A 8 18.64 27.82 96.06
CA THR A 8 19.60 28.14 94.98
C THR A 8 20.73 27.13 94.88
N ILE A 9 21.25 26.63 96.01
CA ILE A 9 22.34 25.63 95.98
C ILE A 9 21.86 24.29 95.41
N THR A 10 20.64 23.86 95.77
CA THR A 10 20.06 22.61 95.29
C THR A 10 19.70 22.66 93.80
N THR A 11 19.29 23.82 93.28
CA THR A 11 19.09 24.04 91.83
C THR A 11 20.40 24.02 91.04
N PHE A 12 21.48 24.64 91.54
CA PHE A 12 22.78 24.56 90.86
C PHE A 12 23.35 23.15 90.86
N LEU A 13 23.22 22.41 91.97
CA LEU A 13 23.71 21.04 92.08
C LEU A 13 22.96 20.10 91.13
N THR A 14 21.63 20.25 91.02
CA THR A 14 20.82 19.44 90.09
C THR A 14 21.14 19.76 88.64
N ILE A 15 21.36 21.03 88.29
CA ILE A 15 21.79 21.44 86.93
C ILE A 15 23.18 20.86 86.61
N PHE A 16 24.12 20.89 87.55
CA PHE A 16 25.47 20.35 87.35
C PHE A 16 25.46 18.83 87.14
N ILE A 17 24.70 18.11 87.96
CA ILE A 17 24.51 16.66 87.81
C ILE A 17 23.85 16.34 86.46
N LEU A 18 22.84 17.12 86.03
CA LEU A 18 22.22 16.95 84.72
C LEU A 18 23.22 17.18 83.57
N SER A 19 24.06 18.22 83.66
CA SER A 19 25.08 18.50 82.64
C SER A 19 26.11 17.38 82.51
N VAL A 20 26.56 16.80 83.62
CA VAL A 20 27.52 15.67 83.60
C VAL A 20 26.86 14.42 83.03
N ILE A 21 25.60 14.14 83.39
CA ILE A 21 24.83 13.02 82.84
C ILE A 21 24.63 13.19 81.33
N VAL A 22 24.21 14.38 80.87
CA VAL A 22 24.04 14.67 79.43
C VAL A 22 25.36 14.55 78.67
N TRP A 23 26.48 14.96 79.27
CA TRP A 23 27.80 14.85 78.66
C TRP A 23 28.27 13.40 78.51
N LEU A 24 28.04 12.56 79.52
CA LEU A 24 28.33 11.11 79.46
C LEU A 24 27.44 10.39 78.43
N PHE A 25 26.15 10.71 78.39
CA PHE A 25 25.21 10.11 77.45
C PHE A 25 25.33 10.65 76.03
N ARG A 26 25.97 11.81 75.81
CA ARG A 26 26.14 12.43 74.48
C ARG A 26 26.72 11.47 73.45
N SER A 27 27.75 10.71 73.83
CA SER A 27 28.39 9.73 72.93
C SER A 27 27.46 8.58 72.55
N TYR A 28 26.71 8.08 73.54
CA TYR A 28 25.78 6.98 73.35
C TYR A 28 24.56 7.40 72.52
N ILE A 29 24.00 8.57 72.82
CA ILE A 29 22.88 9.17 72.08
C ILE A 29 23.31 9.48 70.64
N SER A 30 24.49 10.07 70.41
CA SER A 30 24.98 10.34 69.05
C SER A 30 25.17 9.06 68.24
N SER A 31 25.70 8.00 68.86
CA SER A 31 25.93 6.73 68.17
C SER A 31 24.62 6.01 67.86
N TRP A 32 23.67 6.03 68.79
CA TRP A 32 22.34 5.45 68.60
C TRP A 32 21.55 6.19 67.51
N ILE A 33 21.57 7.52 67.53
CA ILE A 33 20.96 8.36 66.49
C ILE A 33 21.61 8.09 65.14
N ASN A 34 22.95 8.07 65.05
CA ASN A 34 23.65 7.81 63.80
C ASN A 34 23.37 6.40 63.27
N TYR A 35 23.30 5.39 64.14
CA TYR A 35 22.98 4.01 63.73
C TYR A 35 21.54 3.88 63.24
N SER A 36 20.57 4.47 63.95
CA SER A 36 19.15 4.46 63.55
C SER A 36 18.93 5.19 62.23
N ILE A 37 19.56 6.37 62.07
CA ILE A 37 19.50 7.16 60.84
C ILE A 37 20.18 6.43 59.69
N LYS A 38 21.37 5.86 59.91
CA LYS A 38 22.12 5.13 58.88
C LYS A 38 21.36 3.90 58.41
N HIS A 39 20.81 3.11 59.32
CA HIS A 39 20.01 1.94 58.94
C HIS A 39 18.75 2.32 58.17
N LYS A 40 18.09 3.42 58.54
CA LYS A 40 16.93 3.94 57.80
C LYS A 40 17.33 4.39 56.39
N TYR A 41 18.43 5.12 56.24
CA TYR A 41 18.91 5.53 54.92
C TYR A 41 19.40 4.36 54.07
N ASP A 42 20.10 3.38 54.65
CA ASP A 42 20.55 2.19 53.95
C ASP A 42 19.34 1.38 53.45
N LYS A 43 18.30 1.25 54.27
CA LYS A 43 17.04 0.60 53.89
C LYS A 43 16.29 1.37 52.80
N GLU A 44 16.15 2.69 52.93
CA GLU A 44 15.52 3.52 51.90
C GLU A 44 16.31 3.50 50.57
N LEU A 45 17.64 3.47 50.62
CA LEU A 45 18.50 3.35 49.43
C LEU A 45 18.36 1.98 48.77
N GLU A 46 18.27 0.90 49.55
CA GLU A 46 18.06 -0.44 49.02
C GLU A 46 16.67 -0.59 48.40
N GLU A 47 15.63 -0.06 49.05
CA GLU A 47 14.27 0.01 48.50
C GLU A 47 14.23 0.86 47.21
N LEU A 48 14.89 2.02 47.17
CA LEU A 48 14.97 2.86 45.98
C LEU A 48 15.69 2.15 44.83
N ARG A 49 16.81 1.46 45.13
CA ARG A 49 17.55 0.63 44.15
C ARG A 49 16.68 -0.52 43.62
N ALA A 50 15.92 -1.17 44.49
CA ALA A 50 15.00 -2.23 44.10
C ALA A 50 13.87 -1.70 43.20
N ILE A 51 13.29 -0.53 43.52
CA ILE A 51 12.27 0.14 42.70
C ILE A 51 12.84 0.51 41.31
N ILE A 52 14.05 1.09 41.26
CA ILE A 52 14.71 1.43 40.00
C ILE A 52 14.95 0.18 39.16
N ARG A 53 15.49 -0.89 39.75
CA ARG A 53 15.75 -2.15 39.04
C ARG A 53 14.46 -2.78 38.51
N LYS A 54 13.39 -2.77 39.30
CA LYS A 54 12.07 -3.25 38.88
C LYS A 54 11.52 -2.41 37.72
N GLY A 55 11.62 -1.08 37.80
CA GLY A 55 11.22 -0.19 36.70
C GLY A 55 12.04 -0.38 35.42
N GLU A 56 13.34 -0.67 35.53
CA GLU A 56 14.19 -1.01 34.38
C GLU A 56 13.82 -2.36 33.75
N GLU A 57 13.54 -3.37 34.56
CA GLU A 57 13.08 -4.69 34.11
C GLU A 57 11.71 -4.60 33.41
N GLU A 58 10.77 -3.83 33.98
CA GLU A 58 9.47 -3.52 33.36
C GLU A 58 9.63 -2.75 32.05
N ARG A 59 10.51 -1.74 31.99
CA ARG A 59 10.76 -1.00 30.74
C ARG A 59 11.37 -1.90 29.67
N LYS A 60 12.29 -2.80 30.05
CA LYS A 60 12.88 -3.77 29.13
C LYS A 60 11.83 -4.75 28.62
N SER A 61 10.96 -5.27 29.48
CA SER A 61 9.90 -6.19 29.07
C SER A 61 8.87 -5.51 28.16
N ILE A 62 8.48 -4.27 28.44
CA ILE A 62 7.63 -3.46 27.56
C ILE A 62 8.32 -3.22 26.22
N SER A 63 9.59 -2.81 26.21
CA SER A 63 10.34 -2.57 24.97
C SER A 63 10.44 -3.84 24.13
N GLN A 64 10.68 -5.00 24.74
CA GLN A 64 10.73 -6.28 24.04
C GLN A 64 9.36 -6.71 23.52
N ALA A 65 8.29 -6.54 24.32
CA ALA A 65 6.92 -6.82 23.91
C ALA A 65 6.51 -5.94 22.71
N VAL A 66 6.85 -4.65 22.76
CA VAL A 66 6.60 -3.70 21.67
C VAL A 66 7.37 -4.10 20.40
N MET A 67 8.65 -4.42 20.50
CA MET A 67 9.43 -4.88 19.33
C MET A 67 8.89 -6.18 18.73
N THR A 68 8.45 -7.11 19.58
CA THR A 68 7.82 -8.36 19.15
C THR A 68 6.50 -8.08 18.43
N ALA A 69 5.65 -7.21 19.01
CA ALA A 69 4.39 -6.81 18.39
C ALA A 69 4.62 -6.12 17.03
N PHE A 70 5.60 -5.22 16.93
CA PHE A 70 5.97 -4.60 15.65
C PHE A 70 6.45 -5.62 14.62
N SER A 71 7.28 -6.59 15.02
CA SER A 71 7.74 -7.66 14.13
C SER A 71 6.57 -8.53 13.62
N VAL A 72 5.61 -8.86 14.49
CA VAL A 72 4.40 -9.60 14.11
C VAL A 72 3.55 -8.81 13.11
N VAL A 73 3.35 -7.51 13.36
CA VAL A 73 2.61 -6.63 12.44
C VAL A 73 3.34 -6.51 11.10
N ASP A 74 4.65 -6.28 11.10
CA ASP A 74 5.44 -6.17 9.87
C ASP A 74 5.40 -7.47 9.05
N SER A 75 5.52 -8.62 9.71
CA SER A 75 5.39 -9.94 9.08
C SER A 75 3.99 -10.16 8.48
N ALA A 76 2.93 -9.79 9.20
CA ALA A 76 1.56 -9.88 8.71
C ALA A 76 1.36 -8.97 7.47
N VAL A 77 1.81 -7.71 7.54
CA VAL A 77 1.74 -6.76 6.42
C VAL A 77 2.49 -7.27 5.20
N LYS A 78 3.70 -7.80 5.38
CA LYS A 78 4.47 -8.44 4.29
C LYS A 78 3.71 -9.60 3.67
N THR A 79 3.06 -10.43 4.48
CA THR A 79 2.24 -11.55 3.99
C THR A 79 1.09 -11.06 3.12
N TYR A 80 0.36 -10.02 3.56
CA TYR A 80 -0.72 -9.43 2.75
C TYR A 80 -0.21 -8.83 1.44
N ARG A 81 0.94 -8.15 1.47
CA ARG A 81 1.58 -7.61 0.26
C ARG A 81 1.95 -8.70 -0.73
N LEU A 82 2.61 -9.76 -0.27
CA LEU A 82 2.98 -10.90 -1.12
C LEU A 82 1.75 -11.58 -1.71
N ASN A 83 0.71 -11.80 -0.92
CA ASN A 83 -0.55 -12.37 -1.39
C ASN A 83 -1.23 -11.49 -2.44
N ALA A 84 -1.23 -10.17 -2.26
CA ALA A 84 -1.78 -9.23 -3.22
C ALA A 84 -0.97 -9.19 -4.54
N ILE A 85 0.36 -9.20 -4.45
CA ILE A 85 1.25 -9.29 -5.62
C ILE A 85 0.99 -10.59 -6.39
N ASN A 86 0.91 -11.73 -5.69
CA ASN A 86 0.61 -13.02 -6.32
C ASN A 86 -0.77 -13.02 -6.97
N LYS A 87 -1.78 -12.47 -6.30
CA LYS A 87 -3.13 -12.35 -6.85
C LYS A 87 -3.15 -11.47 -8.12
N LEU A 88 -2.49 -10.31 -8.07
CA LEU A 88 -2.38 -9.42 -9.22
C LEU A 88 -1.66 -10.10 -10.39
N TRP A 89 -0.58 -10.82 -10.12
CA TRP A 89 0.18 -11.56 -11.14
C TRP A 89 -0.67 -12.67 -11.78
N ASN A 90 -1.44 -13.42 -11.00
CA ASN A 90 -2.33 -14.45 -11.55
C ASN A 90 -3.41 -13.84 -12.46
N ILE A 91 -4.02 -12.72 -12.05
CA ILE A 91 -4.98 -12.00 -12.88
C ILE A 91 -4.30 -11.50 -14.16
N PHE A 92 -3.08 -10.96 -14.06
CA PHE A 92 -2.29 -10.53 -15.20
C PHE A 92 -2.03 -11.69 -16.18
N LEU A 93 -1.63 -12.87 -15.70
CA LEU A 93 -1.43 -14.06 -16.53
C LEU A 93 -2.72 -14.47 -17.27
N ASP A 94 -3.86 -14.33 -16.62
CA ASP A 94 -5.16 -14.60 -17.24
C ASP A 94 -5.56 -13.59 -18.31
N ILE A 95 -5.13 -12.33 -18.19
CA ILE A 95 -5.32 -11.30 -19.21
C ILE A 95 -4.28 -11.49 -20.33
N LYS A 96 -3.05 -11.90 -20.00
CA LYS A 96 -1.98 -12.17 -20.96
C LYS A 96 -2.35 -13.23 -21.99
N LYS A 97 -3.21 -14.20 -21.66
CA LYS A 97 -3.77 -15.16 -22.63
C LYS A 97 -4.44 -14.45 -23.83
N LEU A 98 -5.00 -13.25 -23.60
CA LEU A 98 -5.63 -12.42 -24.63
C LEU A 98 -4.61 -11.65 -25.50
N SER A 99 -3.34 -11.59 -25.11
CA SER A 99 -2.28 -10.93 -25.90
C SER A 99 -2.07 -11.57 -27.28
N SER A 100 -2.39 -12.86 -27.42
CA SER A 100 -2.38 -13.56 -28.70
C SER A 100 -3.27 -12.89 -29.75
N TYR A 101 -4.39 -12.30 -29.32
CA TYR A 101 -5.29 -11.53 -30.21
C TYR A 101 -4.68 -10.22 -30.66
N VAL A 102 -3.83 -9.60 -29.84
CA VAL A 102 -3.09 -8.38 -30.20
C VAL A 102 -2.11 -8.68 -31.31
N THR A 103 -1.40 -9.81 -31.23
CA THR A 103 -0.51 -10.26 -32.30
C THR A 103 -1.29 -10.61 -33.58
N LYS A 104 -2.44 -11.27 -33.47
CA LYS A 104 -3.31 -11.55 -34.62
C LYS A 104 -3.83 -10.26 -35.27
N LEU A 105 -4.24 -9.27 -34.47
CA LEU A 105 -4.68 -7.96 -34.96
C LEU A 105 -3.53 -7.16 -35.59
N ALA A 106 -2.30 -7.32 -35.10
CA ALA A 106 -1.12 -6.67 -35.70
C ALA A 106 -0.82 -7.16 -37.13
N LEU A 107 -1.30 -8.35 -37.52
CA LEU A 107 -1.22 -8.85 -38.90
C LEU A 107 -2.24 -8.17 -39.83
N LEU A 108 -3.28 -7.56 -39.27
CA LEU A 108 -4.29 -6.81 -40.00
C LEU A 108 -3.85 -5.35 -40.07
N ASP A 109 -3.42 -4.93 -41.26
CA ASP A 109 -3.12 -3.53 -41.52
C ASP A 109 -4.41 -2.71 -41.47
N GLU A 110 -4.42 -1.66 -40.65
CA GLU A 110 -5.55 -0.72 -40.53
C GLU A 110 -5.94 -0.11 -41.89
N ASP A 111 -4.96 0.06 -42.78
CA ASP A 111 -5.14 0.62 -44.12
C ASP A 111 -5.94 -0.30 -45.07
N PHE A 112 -5.99 -1.60 -44.77
CA PHE A 112 -6.68 -2.60 -45.60
C PHE A 112 -8.10 -2.92 -45.12
N LEU A 113 -8.54 -2.30 -44.02
CA LEU A 113 -9.88 -2.50 -43.48
C LEU A 113 -10.87 -1.50 -44.11
N PRO A 114 -11.79 -1.96 -44.98
CA PRO A 114 -12.81 -1.08 -45.53
C PRO A 114 -13.75 -0.61 -44.41
N LYS A 115 -14.25 0.63 -44.52
CA LYS A 115 -15.20 1.20 -43.55
C LYS A 115 -16.46 0.33 -43.37
N ASN A 116 -16.90 -0.32 -44.44
CA ASN A 116 -17.99 -1.29 -44.42
C ASN A 116 -17.45 -2.67 -44.80
N LEU A 117 -17.32 -3.53 -43.80
CA LEU A 117 -16.89 -4.92 -43.99
C LEU A 117 -17.96 -5.80 -44.63
N ASN A 118 -19.23 -5.39 -44.58
CA ASN A 118 -20.33 -6.08 -45.23
C ASN A 118 -20.22 -6.07 -46.77
N ASP A 119 -19.42 -5.17 -47.34
CA ASP A 119 -19.21 -5.08 -48.79
C ASP A 119 -18.22 -6.15 -49.30
N ASN A 120 -17.44 -6.77 -48.40
CA ASN A 120 -16.41 -7.76 -48.74
C ASN A 120 -16.61 -9.08 -47.97
N PRO A 121 -17.45 -10.01 -48.48
CA PRO A 121 -17.75 -11.26 -47.79
C PRO A 121 -16.52 -12.15 -47.54
N LYS A 122 -15.50 -12.07 -48.42
CA LYS A 122 -14.23 -12.79 -48.24
C LYS A 122 -13.43 -12.28 -47.03
N LEU A 123 -13.42 -10.97 -46.82
CA LEU A 123 -12.72 -10.34 -45.69
C LEU A 123 -13.44 -10.65 -44.38
N LYS A 124 -14.79 -10.64 -44.40
CA LYS A 124 -15.61 -11.05 -43.26
C LYS A 124 -15.32 -12.50 -42.85
N LEU A 125 -15.34 -13.44 -43.80
CA LEU A 125 -14.98 -14.85 -43.54
C LEU A 125 -13.56 -15.00 -43.01
N PHE A 126 -12.60 -14.22 -43.51
CA PHE A 126 -11.23 -14.23 -43.02
C PHE A 126 -11.12 -13.74 -41.58
N ILE A 127 -11.77 -12.63 -41.23
CA ILE A 127 -11.82 -12.10 -39.86
C ILE A 127 -12.53 -13.07 -38.92
N ASP A 128 -13.67 -13.61 -39.34
CA ASP A 128 -14.41 -14.62 -38.58
C ASP A 128 -13.49 -15.80 -38.29
N THR A 129 -12.77 -16.31 -39.30
CA THR A 129 -11.81 -17.43 -39.17
C THR A 129 -10.64 -17.10 -38.24
N LEU A 130 -10.00 -15.94 -38.39
CA LEU A 130 -8.87 -15.51 -37.56
C LEU A 130 -9.24 -15.40 -36.07
N PHE A 131 -10.49 -15.05 -35.81
CA PHE A 131 -11.02 -14.82 -34.47
C PHE A 131 -12.12 -15.82 -34.08
N ILE A 132 -12.15 -17.02 -34.69
CA ILE A 132 -13.10 -18.11 -34.34
C ILE A 132 -13.04 -18.40 -32.84
N GLU A 133 -11.82 -18.49 -32.32
CA GLU A 133 -11.54 -18.89 -30.94
C GLU A 133 -11.61 -17.74 -29.95
N LEU A 134 -11.99 -16.52 -30.37
CA LEU A 134 -12.26 -15.48 -29.38
C LEU A 134 -13.28 -16.10 -28.43
N PRO A 135 -12.93 -16.36 -27.14
CA PRO A 135 -13.91 -16.88 -26.22
C PRO A 135 -15.07 -15.92 -26.36
N GLU A 136 -16.28 -16.44 -26.59
CA GLU A 136 -17.47 -15.61 -26.49
C GLU A 136 -17.22 -14.81 -25.24
N LEU A 137 -17.06 -13.49 -25.40
CA LEU A 137 -16.88 -12.59 -24.30
C LEU A 137 -18.25 -12.58 -23.65
N LYS A 138 -18.59 -13.70 -23.00
CA LYS A 138 -19.72 -13.85 -22.12
C LYS A 138 -19.58 -12.64 -21.24
N ASN A 139 -20.57 -11.78 -21.38
CA ASN A 139 -20.65 -10.48 -20.75
C ASN A 139 -20.00 -10.61 -19.37
N ASN A 140 -18.87 -9.92 -19.19
CA ASN A 140 -18.15 -9.69 -17.93
C ASN A 140 -16.71 -10.25 -17.77
N SER A 141 -16.13 -11.04 -18.68
CA SER A 141 -14.81 -11.66 -18.38
C SER A 141 -13.64 -10.70 -18.11
N LEU A 142 -13.64 -9.48 -18.68
CA LEU A 142 -12.59 -8.48 -18.46
C LEU A 142 -12.93 -7.50 -17.34
N SER A 143 -14.20 -7.14 -17.17
CA SER A 143 -14.67 -6.31 -16.05
C SER A 143 -14.59 -7.06 -14.72
N ASP A 144 -14.88 -8.36 -14.71
CA ASP A 144 -14.77 -9.21 -13.53
C ASP A 144 -13.29 -9.31 -13.10
N LYS A 145 -12.39 -9.55 -14.05
CA LYS A 145 -10.94 -9.55 -13.79
C LYS A 145 -10.42 -8.21 -13.27
N TYR A 146 -10.97 -7.10 -13.77
CA TYR A 146 -10.66 -5.78 -13.24
C TYR A 146 -11.12 -5.65 -11.78
N SER A 147 -12.37 -6.02 -11.48
CA SER A 147 -12.95 -5.98 -10.12
C SER A 147 -12.15 -6.85 -9.15
N ASP A 148 -11.74 -8.06 -9.57
CA ASP A 148 -10.92 -8.96 -8.76
C ASP A 148 -9.54 -8.38 -8.44
N GLY A 149 -8.99 -7.61 -9.38
CA GLY A 149 -7.72 -6.91 -9.25
C GLY A 149 -7.80 -5.71 -8.33
N GLU A 150 -8.94 -5.02 -8.25
CA GLU A 150 -9.09 -3.79 -7.47
C GLU A 150 -8.88 -4.03 -5.96
N ALA A 151 -9.24 -5.22 -5.46
CA ALA A 151 -8.94 -5.64 -4.09
C ALA A 151 -7.44 -5.69 -3.77
N THR A 152 -6.57 -5.86 -4.77
CA THR A 152 -5.11 -5.89 -4.60
C THR A 152 -4.49 -4.50 -4.57
N ARG A 153 -5.20 -3.47 -5.05
CA ARG A 153 -4.69 -2.10 -5.23
C ARG A 153 -4.13 -1.49 -3.95
N LEU A 154 -4.71 -1.79 -2.79
CA LEU A 154 -4.26 -1.28 -1.49
C LEU A 154 -2.83 -1.72 -1.13
N TRP A 155 -2.42 -2.89 -1.60
CA TRP A 155 -1.21 -3.57 -1.18
C TRP A 155 -0.10 -3.55 -2.22
N VAL A 156 -0.39 -3.05 -3.42
CA VAL A 156 0.52 -3.01 -4.57
C VAL A 156 0.99 -1.57 -4.83
N SER A 157 2.19 -1.42 -5.40
CA SER A 157 2.76 -0.11 -5.74
C SER A 157 1.85 0.59 -6.74
N PRO A 158 1.65 1.91 -6.62
CA PRO A 158 0.95 2.69 -7.64
C PRO A 158 1.54 2.47 -9.04
N ILE A 159 2.85 2.30 -9.14
CA ILE A 159 3.56 2.07 -10.42
C ILE A 159 3.13 0.73 -11.02
N ALA A 160 3.25 -0.36 -10.27
CA ALA A 160 2.80 -1.69 -10.71
C ALA A 160 1.32 -1.67 -11.11
N TRP A 161 0.48 -1.02 -10.31
CA TRP A 161 -0.94 -0.88 -10.63
C TRP A 161 -1.16 -0.10 -11.94
N SER A 162 -0.44 1.00 -12.16
CA SER A 162 -0.56 1.79 -13.39
C SER A 162 -0.09 1.02 -14.64
N LEU A 163 0.96 0.21 -14.52
CA LEU A 163 1.47 -0.65 -15.59
C LEU A 163 0.44 -1.74 -15.95
N TYR A 164 -0.15 -2.36 -14.93
CA TYR A 164 -1.24 -3.31 -15.10
C TYR A 164 -2.46 -2.68 -15.79
N LEU A 165 -2.89 -1.49 -15.37
CA LEU A 165 -3.99 -0.77 -16.02
C LEU A 165 -3.67 -0.43 -17.48
N ALA A 166 -2.46 0.06 -17.76
CA ALA A 166 -2.03 0.34 -19.13
C ALA A 166 -2.09 -0.91 -20.01
N TYR A 167 -1.72 -2.07 -19.47
CA TYR A 167 -1.83 -3.36 -20.16
C TYR A 167 -3.29 -3.70 -20.48
N ILE A 168 -4.19 -3.57 -19.49
CA ILE A 168 -5.63 -3.77 -19.69
C ILE A 168 -6.18 -2.86 -20.76
N VAL A 169 -5.82 -1.57 -20.74
CA VAL A 169 -6.32 -0.60 -21.73
C VAL A 169 -5.98 -1.04 -23.15
N ILE A 170 -4.75 -1.51 -23.40
CA ILE A 170 -4.35 -1.99 -24.73
C ILE A 170 -5.14 -3.25 -25.11
N VAL A 171 -5.26 -4.22 -24.19
CA VAL A 171 -5.99 -5.46 -24.46
C VAL A 171 -7.46 -5.18 -24.74
N SER A 172 -8.11 -4.34 -23.94
CA SER A 172 -9.48 -3.89 -24.14
C SER A 172 -9.65 -3.17 -25.46
N TYR A 173 -8.72 -2.28 -25.82
CA TYR A 173 -8.72 -1.58 -27.11
C TYR A 173 -8.70 -2.55 -28.30
N VAL A 174 -7.83 -3.56 -28.26
CA VAL A 174 -7.76 -4.59 -29.30
C VAL A 174 -9.03 -5.42 -29.35
N ILE A 175 -9.56 -5.81 -28.20
CA ILE A 175 -10.81 -6.58 -28.14
C ILE A 175 -11.96 -5.77 -28.73
N THR A 176 -12.10 -4.49 -28.38
CA THR A 176 -13.10 -3.61 -28.97
C THR A 176 -12.96 -3.53 -30.49
N GLN A 177 -11.74 -3.39 -31.02
CA GLN A 177 -11.52 -3.42 -32.46
C GLN A 177 -11.99 -4.73 -33.08
N ILE A 178 -11.59 -5.87 -32.52
CA ILE A 178 -11.98 -7.19 -33.04
C ILE A 178 -13.50 -7.38 -32.98
N THR A 179 -14.14 -6.95 -31.91
CA THR A 179 -15.60 -6.99 -31.78
C THR A 179 -16.28 -6.13 -32.86
N MET A 180 -15.82 -4.89 -33.07
CA MET A 180 -16.33 -4.03 -34.14
C MET A 180 -16.14 -4.66 -35.52
N LEU A 181 -14.99 -5.30 -35.75
CA LEU A 181 -14.69 -6.00 -37.00
C LEU A 181 -15.63 -7.19 -37.24
N LYS A 182 -15.90 -8.01 -36.20
CA LYS A 182 -16.85 -9.13 -36.27
C LYS A 182 -18.27 -8.66 -36.62
N PHE A 183 -18.71 -7.53 -36.05
CA PHE A 183 -20.02 -6.96 -36.35
C PHE A 183 -20.05 -6.14 -37.65
N GLY A 184 -18.89 -5.92 -38.28
CA GLY A 184 -18.77 -5.17 -39.53
C GLY A 184 -18.98 -3.66 -39.40
N ILE A 185 -18.85 -3.12 -38.19
CA ILE A 185 -19.09 -1.70 -37.85
C ILE A 185 -17.79 -0.94 -37.55
N TYR A 186 -16.69 -1.33 -38.18
CA TYR A 186 -15.38 -0.75 -37.89
C TYR A 186 -15.32 0.72 -38.32
N ASP A 187 -15.32 1.62 -37.34
CA ASP A 187 -15.03 3.04 -37.52
C ASP A 187 -13.96 3.48 -36.52
N LYS A 188 -12.82 3.91 -37.07
CA LYS A 188 -11.69 4.45 -36.32
C LYS A 188 -12.07 5.65 -35.45
N LYS A 189 -13.13 6.39 -35.79
CA LYS A 189 -13.62 7.51 -34.97
C LYS A 189 -14.29 7.07 -33.68
N LEU A 190 -14.86 5.86 -33.64
CA LEU A 190 -15.44 5.28 -32.43
C LEU A 190 -14.35 4.80 -31.46
N LEU A 191 -13.15 4.56 -31.99
CA LEU A 191 -11.99 4.19 -31.20
C LEU A 191 -11.42 5.42 -30.48
N THR A 192 -11.36 5.38 -29.15
CA THR A 192 -10.89 6.50 -28.33
C THR A 192 -9.36 6.58 -28.24
N GLU A 193 -8.68 6.50 -29.40
CA GLU A 193 -7.22 6.41 -29.52
C GLU A 193 -6.49 7.54 -28.78
N GLY A 194 -7.02 8.77 -28.86
CA GLY A 194 -6.44 9.93 -28.20
C GLY A 194 -6.40 9.82 -26.68
N LYS A 195 -7.40 9.20 -26.04
CA LYS A 195 -7.41 8.99 -24.59
C LYS A 195 -6.46 7.85 -24.20
N ILE A 196 -6.45 6.77 -24.97
CA ILE A 196 -5.54 5.63 -24.76
C ILE A 196 -4.08 6.10 -24.87
N LEU A 197 -3.75 6.88 -25.89
CA LEU A 197 -2.41 7.43 -26.08
C LEU A 197 -1.98 8.31 -24.91
N LYS A 198 -2.89 9.11 -24.33
CA LYS A 198 -2.60 9.92 -23.14
C LYS A 198 -2.24 9.04 -21.94
N ILE A 199 -3.03 8.01 -21.65
CA ILE A 199 -2.77 7.07 -20.55
C ILE A 199 -1.42 6.38 -20.76
N LEU A 200 -1.18 5.87 -21.97
CA LEU A 200 0.05 5.17 -22.31
C LEU A 200 1.29 6.06 -22.24
N LYS A 201 1.21 7.33 -22.67
CA LYS A 201 2.33 8.28 -22.57
C LYS A 201 2.72 8.60 -21.13
N VAL A 202 1.77 8.56 -20.19
CA VAL A 202 2.06 8.82 -18.77
C VAL A 202 2.89 7.67 -18.18
N VAL A 203 2.58 6.43 -18.55
CA VAL A 203 3.26 5.23 -18.04
C VAL A 203 4.52 4.91 -18.84
N MET A 204 4.54 5.23 -20.14
CA MET A 204 5.63 4.99 -21.08
C MET A 204 5.75 6.18 -22.05
N PRO A 205 6.51 7.22 -21.69
CA PRO A 205 6.69 8.43 -22.50
C PRO A 205 7.23 8.15 -23.92
N GLU A 206 7.92 7.03 -24.10
CA GLU A 206 8.44 6.55 -25.39
C GLU A 206 7.34 6.22 -26.42
N ILE A 207 6.07 6.12 -26.02
CA ILE A 207 4.96 5.85 -26.95
C ILE A 207 4.54 7.11 -27.70
N THR A 208 4.77 7.07 -29.02
CA THR A 208 4.41 8.17 -29.91
C THR A 208 3.05 8.01 -30.57
N SER A 209 2.62 6.77 -30.83
CA SER A 209 1.41 6.44 -31.60
C SER A 209 0.79 5.11 -31.18
N VAL A 210 -0.53 5.00 -31.18
CA VAL A 210 -1.25 3.73 -31.08
C VAL A 210 -1.46 3.21 -32.51
N ASN A 211 -0.79 2.13 -32.88
CA ASN A 211 -0.96 1.47 -34.18
C ASN A 211 -0.88 -0.04 -33.94
N ASN A 212 -1.79 -0.80 -34.56
CA ASN A 212 -1.89 -2.25 -34.42
C ASN A 212 -0.54 -2.98 -34.53
N LYS A 213 0.36 -2.57 -35.43
CA LYS A 213 1.70 -3.17 -35.60
C LYS A 213 2.60 -3.04 -34.38
N LYS A 214 2.47 -1.95 -33.61
CA LYS A 214 3.32 -1.63 -32.46
C LYS A 214 2.74 -2.14 -31.14
N LEU A 215 1.45 -2.48 -31.10
CA LEU A 215 0.78 -2.93 -29.88
C LEU A 215 1.45 -4.17 -29.24
N PRO A 216 1.86 -5.22 -30.00
CA PRO A 216 2.53 -6.37 -29.40
C PRO A 216 3.82 -5.97 -28.66
N LEU A 217 4.63 -5.09 -29.26
CA LEU A 217 5.86 -4.58 -28.65
C LEU A 217 5.57 -3.76 -27.37
N TYR A 218 4.50 -2.98 -27.35
CA TYR A 218 4.11 -2.21 -26.17
C TYR A 218 3.64 -3.12 -25.02
N LEU A 219 2.93 -4.20 -25.32
CA LEU A 219 2.51 -5.18 -24.31
C LEU A 219 3.72 -5.90 -23.70
N GLU A 220 4.69 -6.31 -24.51
CA GLU A 220 5.91 -6.95 -24.02
C GLU A 220 6.71 -6.01 -23.11
N LYS A 221 6.85 -4.74 -23.49
CA LYS A 221 7.51 -3.73 -22.65
C LYS A 221 6.78 -3.50 -21.33
N LEU A 222 5.45 -3.41 -21.36
CA LEU A 222 4.64 -3.27 -20.15
C LEU A 222 4.78 -4.47 -19.23
N GLU A 223 4.77 -5.67 -19.79
CA GLU A 223 4.97 -6.90 -19.03
C GLU A 223 6.34 -6.89 -18.34
N PHE A 224 7.41 -6.58 -19.07
CA PHE A 224 8.74 -6.54 -18.49
C PHE A 224 8.85 -5.51 -17.36
N LYS A 225 8.33 -4.30 -17.56
CA LYS A 225 8.30 -3.25 -16.52
C LYS A 225 7.46 -3.65 -15.31
N LEU A 226 6.34 -4.33 -15.53
CA LEU A 226 5.49 -4.81 -14.44
C LEU A 226 6.22 -5.86 -13.60
N ILE A 227 6.88 -6.83 -14.25
CA ILE A 227 7.68 -7.85 -13.57
C ILE A 227 8.79 -7.21 -12.74
N ASP A 228 9.55 -6.28 -13.32
CA ASP A 228 10.63 -5.57 -12.62
C ASP A 228 10.10 -4.84 -11.37
N GLU A 229 8.97 -4.13 -11.51
CA GLU A 229 8.36 -3.41 -10.40
C GLU A 229 7.85 -4.36 -9.30
N LEU A 230 7.19 -5.46 -9.65
CA LEU A 230 6.73 -6.45 -8.68
C LEU A 230 7.92 -7.10 -7.94
N GLN A 231 9.02 -7.38 -8.63
CA GLN A 231 10.25 -7.88 -8.02
C GLN A 231 10.87 -6.86 -7.07
N ARG A 232 10.95 -5.58 -7.46
CA ARG A 232 11.41 -4.50 -6.58
C ARG A 232 10.57 -4.40 -5.31
N GLN A 233 9.25 -4.51 -5.43
CA GLN A 233 8.36 -4.52 -4.28
C GLN A 233 8.62 -5.70 -3.33
N ILE A 234 8.86 -6.91 -3.88
CA ILE A 234 9.19 -8.10 -3.08
C ILE A 234 10.51 -7.90 -2.32
N LEU A 235 11.50 -7.30 -2.98
CA LEU A 235 12.83 -7.02 -2.42
C LEU A 235 12.86 -5.79 -1.48
N ASN A 236 11.73 -5.11 -1.26
CA ASN A 236 11.60 -3.86 -0.49
C ASN A 236 12.49 -2.72 -1.00
N HIS A 237 12.72 -2.63 -2.31
CA HIS A 237 13.36 -1.45 -2.89
C HIS A 237 12.37 -0.30 -2.99
N GLU A 238 12.74 0.87 -2.46
CA GLU A 238 11.93 2.08 -2.60
C GLU A 238 11.92 2.55 -4.06
N SER A 239 10.72 2.87 -4.53
CA SER A 239 10.54 3.49 -5.85
C SER A 239 10.69 5.00 -5.75
N ASP A 240 11.25 5.59 -6.80
CA ASP A 240 11.40 7.03 -6.91
C ASP A 240 10.05 7.78 -6.88
N GLN A 241 10.01 8.91 -6.16
CA GLN A 241 8.81 9.72 -5.95
C GLN A 241 8.24 10.28 -7.25
N GLU A 242 9.08 10.62 -8.22
CA GLU A 242 8.62 11.11 -9.53
C GLU A 242 7.86 10.02 -10.28
N SER A 243 8.35 8.78 -10.20
CA SER A 243 7.72 7.61 -10.81
C SER A 243 6.38 7.27 -10.14
N ILE A 244 6.28 7.41 -8.81
CA ILE A 244 5.02 7.26 -8.06
C ILE A 244 3.99 8.31 -8.49
N ASN A 245 4.40 9.57 -8.66
CA ASN A 245 3.50 10.64 -9.07
C ASN A 245 2.96 10.44 -10.49
N ARG A 246 3.81 10.03 -11.45
CA ARG A 246 3.37 9.65 -12.80
C ARG A 246 2.34 8.53 -12.78
N ALA A 247 2.58 7.50 -11.97
CA ALA A 247 1.65 6.39 -11.82
C ALA A 247 0.28 6.83 -11.28
N LYS A 248 0.25 7.72 -10.28
CA LYS A 248 -1.01 8.30 -9.76
C LYS A 248 -1.79 9.05 -10.82
N ILE A 249 -1.11 9.84 -11.65
CA ILE A 249 -1.73 10.56 -12.77
C ILE A 249 -2.34 9.56 -13.76
N ALA A 250 -1.61 8.51 -14.15
CA ALA A 250 -2.12 7.48 -15.05
C ALA A 250 -3.40 6.81 -14.51
N ILE A 251 -3.42 6.50 -13.21
CA ILE A 251 -4.58 5.91 -12.55
C ILE A 251 -5.79 6.85 -12.61
N SER A 252 -5.60 8.14 -12.32
CA SER A 252 -6.69 9.12 -12.40
C SER A 252 -7.27 9.25 -13.81
N LEU A 253 -6.41 9.28 -14.84
CA LEU A 253 -6.84 9.33 -16.23
C LEU A 253 -7.63 8.10 -16.65
N TYR A 254 -7.25 6.92 -16.13
CA TYR A 254 -7.99 5.69 -16.38
C TYR A 254 -9.38 5.69 -15.69
N GLN A 255 -9.47 6.20 -14.46
CA GLN A 255 -10.75 6.32 -13.76
C GLN A 255 -11.71 7.29 -14.47
N ASP A 256 -11.20 8.38 -15.00
CA ASP A 256 -11.98 9.31 -15.82
C ASP A 256 -12.45 8.66 -17.12
N PHE A 257 -11.58 7.83 -17.74
CA PHE A 257 -11.94 7.07 -18.93
C PHE A 257 -13.12 6.11 -18.66
N LEU A 258 -13.13 5.39 -17.54
CA LEU A 258 -14.24 4.50 -17.18
C LEU A 258 -15.56 5.25 -16.93
N ARG A 259 -15.49 6.39 -16.22
CA ARG A 259 -16.67 7.22 -15.92
C ARG A 259 -17.33 7.79 -17.18
N ASP A 260 -16.55 8.12 -18.19
CA ASP A 260 -17.07 8.60 -19.47
C ASP A 260 -17.83 7.50 -20.24
N ASP A 261 -17.35 6.25 -20.19
CA ASP A 261 -18.03 5.10 -20.82
C ASP A 261 -19.40 4.83 -20.17
N GLU A 262 -19.48 4.88 -18.84
CA GLU A 262 -20.74 4.71 -18.10
C GLU A 262 -21.77 5.80 -18.42
N LYS A 263 -21.32 7.06 -18.56
CA LYS A 263 -22.18 8.19 -18.95
C LYS A 263 -22.71 8.04 -20.38
N GLN A 264 -21.91 7.52 -21.30
CA GLN A 264 -22.36 7.28 -22.67
C GLN A 264 -23.41 6.17 -22.74
N LYS A 265 -23.23 5.08 -21.99
CA LYS A 265 -24.22 3.99 -21.90
C LYS A 265 -25.55 4.44 -21.33
N THR A 266 -25.52 5.21 -20.24
CA THR A 266 -26.74 5.72 -19.57
C THR A 266 -27.51 6.70 -20.46
N ASN A 267 -26.81 7.61 -21.15
CA ASN A 267 -27.45 8.51 -22.10
C ASN A 267 -28.05 7.78 -23.33
N GLY A 268 -27.38 6.74 -23.83
CA GLY A 268 -27.91 5.91 -24.93
C GLY A 268 -29.20 5.18 -24.54
N MET A 269 -29.24 4.56 -23.36
CA MET A 269 -30.47 3.91 -22.84
C MET A 269 -31.64 4.89 -22.68
N ILE A 270 -31.37 6.13 -22.24
CA ILE A 270 -32.42 7.15 -22.08
C ILE A 270 -32.98 7.61 -23.45
N GLU A 271 -32.15 7.69 -24.48
CA GLU A 271 -32.63 8.03 -25.83
C GLU A 271 -33.45 6.90 -26.46
N ASP A 272 -33.06 5.64 -26.25
CA ASP A 272 -33.80 4.49 -26.77
C ASP A 272 -35.16 4.34 -26.06
N LEU A 273 -35.24 4.64 -24.77
CA LEU A 273 -36.50 4.69 -24.01
C LEU A 273 -37.41 5.86 -24.42
N LYS A 274 -36.87 6.93 -25.01
CA LYS A 274 -37.67 8.05 -25.54
C LYS A 274 -38.20 7.80 -26.96
N LYS A 275 -37.69 6.78 -27.66
CA LYS A 275 -38.11 6.41 -29.02
C LYS A 275 -39.16 5.29 -29.05
N GLN A 276 -39.41 4.63 -27.93
CA GLN A 276 -40.53 3.71 -27.72
C GLN A 276 -41.75 4.46 -27.20
#